data_AF-A0A243ABR4-F1
#
_entry.id   AF-A0A243ABR4-F1
#
_cell.length_a   1.000
_cell.length_b   1.000
_cell.length_c   1.000
_cell.angle_alpha   90.00
_cell.angle_beta   90.00
_cell.angle_gamma   90.00
#
_symmetry.space_group_name_H-M   'P 1'
#
loop_
_entity.id
_entity.type
_entity.pdbx_description
1 polymer ?
#
loop_
_entity_poly.entity_id
_entity_poly.type
_entity_poly.pdbx_seq_one_letter_code
_entity_poly.pdbx_strand_id
1 'polypeptide(L)'
;MAVLSNIGVALFFIAFILLILCIISFFKKNGKAKQYGRPTVILFMISIVLIITGAETSNHPIVEFFSILSFVLFIFFLVLAILSVIKKTGVAKKQFIITAILFVIFVVLLGISGPSSEKTTATNKQVASNSEEKKDDEKKKEVEKKESDEKTRKQQEDEKRQAEEQALKQEDEKRLADEQARKQQEEQQRQADEQARKQQEEQKRQADEQARKQQEEQKRQADEQARKQQEEQKRQADEQARKQQEEQKRQADEQARKQQEDQQKVQQAQTQPAASNNSNVTYKNCTEVKNAGKAPLYRDQPGYSSKLDRDGDGVACEK
;
A
#
# COMPACT_ATOMS: atom_id res chain seq x y z
N MET A 1 -28.50 15.83 -21.98
CA MET A 1 -27.20 15.32 -22.50
C MET A 1 -26.25 14.94 -21.36
N ALA A 2 -25.32 15.80 -20.92
CA ALA A 2 -24.17 15.42 -20.07
C ALA A 2 -24.49 14.55 -18.83
N VAL A 3 -25.55 14.87 -18.08
CA VAL A 3 -25.93 14.11 -16.86
C VAL A 3 -26.24 12.65 -17.15
N LEU A 4 -26.86 12.31 -18.30
CA LEU A 4 -27.12 10.92 -18.69
C LEU A 4 -25.84 10.16 -19.04
N SER A 5 -24.83 10.84 -19.60
CA SER A 5 -23.52 10.24 -19.87
C SER A 5 -22.84 9.79 -18.58
N ASN A 6 -22.82 10.67 -17.57
CA ASN A 6 -22.25 10.36 -16.25
C ASN A 6 -22.99 9.21 -15.54
N ILE A 7 -24.31 9.12 -15.69
CA ILE A 7 -25.11 8.00 -15.18
C ILE A 7 -24.74 6.69 -15.91
N GLY A 8 -24.59 6.71 -17.24
CA GLY A 8 -24.13 5.55 -18.01
C GLY A 8 -22.75 5.06 -17.58
N VAL A 9 -21.80 5.97 -17.38
CA VAL A 9 -20.45 5.65 -16.88
C VAL A 9 -20.50 5.08 -15.46
N ALA A 10 -21.31 5.64 -14.56
CA ALA A 10 -21.47 5.12 -13.19
C ALA A 10 -22.06 3.71 -13.19
N LEU A 11 -23.11 3.46 -13.99
CA LEU A 11 -23.72 2.13 -14.14
C LEU A 11 -22.74 1.12 -14.76
N PHE A 12 -21.89 1.54 -15.71
CA PHE A 12 -20.83 0.71 -16.26
C PHE A 12 -19.79 0.32 -15.21
N PHE A 13 -19.31 1.26 -14.38
CA PHE A 13 -18.39 0.93 -13.29
C PHE A 13 -19.02 -0.01 -12.25
N ILE A 14 -20.30 0.17 -11.91
CA ILE A 14 -21.04 -0.75 -11.03
C ILE A 14 -21.11 -2.16 -11.66
N ALA A 15 -21.44 -2.27 -12.95
CA ALA A 15 -21.47 -3.55 -13.67
C ALA A 15 -20.07 -4.22 -13.73
N PHE A 16 -19.02 -3.43 -13.95
CA PHE A 16 -17.63 -3.91 -13.98
C PHE A 16 -17.15 -4.41 -12.61
N ILE A 17 -17.49 -3.69 -11.52
CA ILE A 17 -17.21 -4.12 -10.15
C ILE A 17 -17.96 -5.42 -9.82
N LEU A 18 -19.24 -5.53 -10.20
CA LEU A 18 -20.03 -6.76 -10.02
C LEU A 18 -19.45 -7.93 -10.83
N LEU A 19 -18.95 -7.69 -12.05
CA LEU A 19 -18.26 -8.68 -12.87
C LEU A 19 -16.94 -9.14 -12.23
N ILE A 20 -16.14 -8.23 -11.69
CA ILE A 20 -14.91 -8.55 -10.94
C ILE A 20 -15.25 -9.37 -9.69
N LEU A 21 -16.26 -8.97 -8.90
CA LEU A 21 -16.71 -9.72 -7.73
C LEU A 21 -17.24 -11.12 -8.09
N CYS A 22 -17.89 -11.27 -9.24
CA CYS A 22 -18.32 -12.57 -9.78
C CYS A 22 -17.10 -13.45 -10.16
N ILE A 23 -16.09 -12.88 -10.82
CA ILE A 23 -14.83 -13.56 -11.15
C ILE A 23 -14.06 -13.97 -9.88
N ILE A 24 -13.93 -13.08 -8.90
CA ILE A 24 -13.33 -13.38 -7.59
C ILE A 24 -14.11 -14.50 -6.90
N SER A 25 -15.44 -14.48 -6.94
CA SER A 25 -16.28 -15.54 -6.37
C SER A 25 -16.13 -16.89 -7.10
N PHE A 26 -15.84 -16.88 -8.40
CA PHE A 26 -15.53 -18.08 -9.19
C PHE A 26 -14.16 -18.66 -8.84
N PHE A 27 -13.14 -17.81 -8.64
CA PHE A 27 -11.80 -18.25 -8.21
C PHE A 27 -11.69 -18.58 -6.71
N LYS A 28 -12.57 -18.03 -5.86
CA LYS A 28 -12.63 -18.29 -4.39
C LYS A 28 -13.26 -19.66 -4.06
N LYS A 29 -12.73 -20.70 -4.69
CA LYS A 29 -12.78 -22.15 -4.42
C LYS A 29 -13.79 -22.62 -3.37
N ASN A 30 -15.09 -22.44 -3.63
CA ASN A 30 -16.19 -23.05 -2.87
C ASN A 30 -17.29 -23.50 -3.84
N GLY A 31 -17.64 -24.79 -3.80
CA GLY A 31 -18.30 -25.51 -4.89
C GLY A 31 -19.80 -25.25 -5.14
N LYS A 32 -20.30 -24.02 -4.99
CA LYS A 32 -21.71 -23.65 -5.21
C LYS A 32 -21.96 -22.62 -6.33
N ALA A 33 -20.96 -22.32 -7.15
CA ALA A 33 -21.03 -21.36 -8.27
C ALA A 33 -21.84 -21.85 -9.50
N LYS A 34 -23.00 -22.48 -9.32
CA LYS A 34 -23.78 -23.13 -10.41
C LYS A 34 -25.10 -22.45 -10.76
N GLN A 35 -25.55 -21.46 -9.97
CA GLN A 35 -26.88 -20.84 -10.11
C GLN A 35 -26.86 -19.41 -10.67
N TYR A 36 -25.85 -18.60 -10.36
CA TYR A 36 -25.84 -17.16 -10.69
C TYR A 36 -25.05 -16.76 -11.94
N GLY A 37 -24.03 -17.53 -12.35
CA GLY A 37 -23.19 -17.14 -13.51
C GLY A 37 -23.91 -17.09 -14.86
N ARG A 38 -25.00 -17.86 -15.04
CA ARG A 38 -25.78 -17.90 -16.29
C ARG A 38 -26.53 -16.60 -16.59
N PRO A 39 -27.41 -16.08 -15.71
CA PRO A 39 -28.11 -14.83 -15.97
C PRO A 39 -27.14 -13.65 -16.13
N THR A 40 -26.05 -13.58 -15.36
CA THR A 40 -25.08 -12.47 -15.48
C THR A 40 -24.38 -12.44 -16.85
N VAL A 41 -23.98 -13.59 -17.40
CA VAL A 41 -23.37 -13.65 -18.75
C VAL A 41 -24.39 -13.33 -19.84
N ILE A 42 -25.65 -13.76 -19.67
CA ILE A 42 -26.73 -13.43 -20.62
C ILE A 42 -27.03 -11.92 -20.61
N LEU A 43 -27.14 -11.31 -19.42
CA LEU A 43 -27.33 -9.85 -19.28
C LEU A 43 -26.14 -9.07 -19.86
N PHE A 44 -24.91 -9.51 -19.62
CA PHE A 44 -23.70 -8.90 -20.19
C PHE A 44 -23.70 -8.96 -21.73
N MET A 45 -24.09 -10.10 -22.31
CA MET A 45 -24.24 -10.24 -23.77
C MET A 45 -25.39 -9.38 -24.32
N ILE A 46 -26.51 -9.27 -23.62
CA ILE A 46 -27.61 -8.36 -24.00
C ILE A 46 -27.16 -6.90 -23.96
N SER A 47 -26.41 -6.49 -22.93
CA SER A 47 -25.83 -5.13 -22.86
C SER A 47 -24.84 -4.86 -24.01
N ILE A 48 -23.99 -5.82 -24.36
CA ILE A 48 -23.07 -5.70 -25.52
C ILE A 48 -23.87 -5.60 -26.82
N VAL A 49 -24.87 -6.46 -27.03
CA VAL A 49 -25.72 -6.40 -28.23
C VAL A 49 -26.46 -5.06 -28.31
N LEU A 50 -27.02 -4.54 -27.22
CA LEU A 50 -27.69 -3.24 -27.18
C LEU A 50 -26.74 -2.08 -27.52
N ILE A 51 -25.46 -2.16 -27.11
CA ILE A 51 -24.44 -1.17 -27.48
C ILE A 51 -24.09 -1.26 -28.97
N ILE A 52 -23.98 -2.48 -29.53
CA ILE A 52 -23.72 -2.70 -30.95
C ILE A 52 -24.90 -2.24 -31.82
N THR A 53 -26.14 -2.58 -31.46
CA THR A 53 -27.34 -2.14 -32.18
C THR A 53 -27.71 -0.67 -31.93
N GLY A 54 -27.08 -0.02 -30.95
CA GLY A 54 -27.23 1.40 -30.66
C GLY A 54 -26.28 2.31 -31.46
N ALA A 55 -25.41 1.74 -32.31
CA ALA A 55 -24.37 2.44 -33.04
C ALA A 55 -24.88 3.18 -34.31
N GLU A 56 -25.96 3.94 -34.17
CA GLU A 56 -26.41 4.88 -35.21
C GLU A 56 -25.38 6.01 -35.38
N THR A 57 -24.67 5.94 -36.51
CA THR A 57 -23.92 7.01 -37.20
C THR A 57 -23.37 8.17 -36.34
N SER A 58 -22.44 7.87 -35.42
CA SER A 58 -21.56 8.90 -34.86
C SER A 58 -20.11 8.44 -34.72
N ASN A 59 -19.18 9.24 -35.26
CA ASN A 59 -17.73 9.04 -35.13
C ASN A 59 -17.23 9.47 -33.75
N HIS A 60 -17.80 8.88 -32.69
CA HIS A 60 -17.42 9.17 -31.31
C HIS A 60 -16.22 8.28 -30.91
N PRO A 61 -15.05 8.83 -30.54
CA PRO A 61 -13.86 8.04 -30.17
C PRO A 61 -14.10 7.17 -28.92
N ILE A 62 -15.17 7.45 -28.17
CA ILE A 62 -15.66 6.63 -27.05
C ILE A 62 -16.11 5.24 -27.53
N VAL A 63 -16.77 5.14 -28.70
CA VAL A 63 -17.24 3.86 -29.27
C VAL A 63 -16.05 3.04 -29.77
N GLU A 64 -15.08 3.70 -30.40
CA GLU A 64 -13.81 3.10 -30.82
C GLU A 64 -13.02 2.56 -29.62
N PHE A 65 -12.89 3.35 -28.54
CA PHE A 65 -12.28 2.91 -27.29
C PHE A 65 -12.99 1.69 -26.68
N PHE A 66 -14.33 1.66 -26.67
CA PHE A 66 -15.08 0.47 -26.22
C PHE A 66 -14.88 -0.74 -27.13
N SER A 67 -14.77 -0.55 -28.45
CA SER A 67 -14.47 -1.63 -29.40
C SER A 67 -13.08 -2.24 -29.14
N ILE A 68 -12.06 -1.39 -28.99
CA ILE A 68 -10.68 -1.80 -28.67
C ILE A 68 -10.63 -2.50 -27.30
N LEU A 69 -11.28 -1.95 -26.27
CA LEU A 69 -11.34 -2.56 -24.94
C LEU A 69 -12.05 -3.92 -24.96
N SER A 70 -13.14 -4.04 -25.72
CA SER A 70 -13.85 -5.30 -25.94
C SER A 70 -12.96 -6.34 -26.62
N PHE A 71 -12.19 -5.93 -27.65
CA PHE A 71 -11.24 -6.79 -28.34
C PHE A 71 -10.09 -7.25 -27.43
N VAL A 72 -9.50 -6.37 -26.63
CA VAL A 72 -8.45 -6.72 -25.65
C VAL A 72 -8.98 -7.72 -24.61
N LEU A 73 -10.18 -7.50 -24.08
CA LEU A 73 -10.83 -8.44 -23.15
C LEU A 73 -11.14 -9.79 -23.83
N PHE A 74 -11.58 -9.78 -25.09
CA PHE A 74 -11.80 -10.99 -25.88
C PHE A 74 -10.51 -11.81 -26.05
N ILE A 75 -9.40 -11.18 -26.44
CA ILE A 75 -8.09 -11.83 -26.57
C ILE A 75 -7.63 -12.41 -25.21
N PHE A 76 -7.82 -11.69 -24.11
CA PHE A 76 -7.54 -12.19 -22.76
C PHE A 76 -8.36 -13.45 -22.43
N PHE A 77 -9.67 -13.47 -22.71
CA PHE A 77 -10.49 -14.67 -22.53
C PHE A 77 -10.10 -15.82 -23.48
N LEU A 78 -9.64 -15.53 -24.69
CA LEU A 78 -9.13 -16.52 -25.64
C LEU A 78 -7.85 -17.18 -25.13
N VAL A 79 -6.91 -16.41 -24.57
CA VAL A 79 -5.70 -16.93 -23.91
C VAL A 79 -6.06 -17.79 -22.69
N LEU A 80 -7.00 -17.35 -21.84
CA LEU A 80 -7.49 -18.16 -20.72
C LEU A 80 -8.19 -19.46 -21.18
N ALA A 81 -8.90 -19.44 -22.31
CA ALA A 81 -9.50 -20.63 -22.91
C ALA A 81 -8.43 -21.64 -23.35
N ILE A 82 -7.40 -21.18 -24.07
CA ILE A 82 -6.26 -22.00 -24.50
C ILE A 82 -5.54 -22.61 -23.28
N LEU A 83 -5.24 -21.81 -22.26
CA LEU A 83 -4.61 -22.29 -21.02
C LEU A 83 -5.49 -23.32 -20.26
N SER A 84 -6.81 -23.16 -20.30
CA SER A 84 -7.76 -24.11 -19.71
C SER A 84 -7.81 -25.45 -20.47
N VAL A 85 -7.70 -25.41 -21.81
CA VAL A 85 -7.54 -26.60 -22.66
C VAL A 85 -6.22 -27.32 -22.36
N ILE A 86 -5.11 -26.59 -22.28
CA ILE A 86 -3.78 -27.14 -21.96
C ILE A 86 -3.76 -27.78 -20.56
N LYS A 87 -4.37 -27.14 -19.56
CA LYS A 87 -4.46 -27.67 -18.18
C LYS A 87 -5.55 -28.75 -17.98
N LYS A 88 -6.14 -29.24 -19.07
CA LYS A 88 -6.84 -30.54 -19.19
C LYS A 88 -7.93 -30.82 -18.14
N THR A 89 -8.64 -29.79 -17.68
CA THR A 89 -9.73 -29.97 -16.69
C THR A 89 -10.99 -30.57 -17.35
N GLY A 90 -11.45 -31.72 -16.83
CA GLY A 90 -12.39 -32.61 -17.53
C GLY A 90 -13.79 -32.06 -17.82
N VAL A 91 -14.17 -30.91 -17.24
CA VAL A 91 -15.53 -30.34 -17.34
C VAL A 91 -15.68 -29.34 -18.50
N ALA A 92 -14.57 -28.82 -19.05
CA ALA A 92 -14.58 -27.67 -19.95
C ALA A 92 -15.10 -27.98 -21.38
N LYS A 93 -14.88 -29.20 -21.88
CA LYS A 93 -15.04 -29.56 -23.31
C LYS A 93 -16.41 -29.24 -23.92
N LYS A 94 -17.51 -29.35 -23.16
CA LYS A 94 -18.86 -29.10 -23.67
C LYS A 94 -19.26 -27.62 -23.75
N GLN A 95 -18.56 -26.72 -23.05
CA GLN A 95 -18.86 -25.28 -23.11
C GLN A 95 -18.10 -24.60 -24.25
N PHE A 96 -16.82 -24.95 -24.45
CA PHE A 96 -16.00 -24.34 -25.51
C PHE A 96 -16.53 -24.59 -26.93
N ILE A 97 -17.17 -25.72 -27.20
CA ILE A 97 -17.79 -25.99 -28.52
C ILE A 97 -18.91 -24.98 -28.81
N ILE A 98 -19.74 -24.64 -27.81
CA ILE A 98 -20.83 -23.66 -27.98
C ILE A 98 -20.26 -22.26 -28.24
N THR A 99 -19.24 -21.85 -27.47
CA THR A 99 -18.56 -20.55 -27.68
C THR A 99 -17.87 -20.48 -29.05
N ALA A 100 -17.22 -21.56 -29.50
CA ALA A 100 -16.57 -21.62 -30.81
C ALA A 100 -17.57 -21.57 -31.97
N ILE A 101 -18.71 -22.27 -31.86
CA ILE A 101 -19.79 -22.21 -32.86
C ILE A 101 -20.39 -20.80 -32.93
N LEU A 102 -20.68 -20.18 -31.78
CA LEU A 102 -21.18 -18.80 -31.72
C LEU A 102 -20.17 -17.80 -32.28
N PHE A 103 -18.87 -18.01 -32.07
CA PHE A 103 -17.81 -17.18 -32.66
C PHE A 103 -17.75 -17.31 -34.18
N VAL A 104 -17.84 -18.54 -34.74
CA VAL A 104 -17.90 -18.75 -36.20
C VAL A 104 -19.14 -18.08 -36.79
N ILE A 105 -20.30 -18.21 -36.14
CA ILE A 105 -21.54 -17.53 -36.56
C ILE A 105 -21.37 -16.00 -36.52
N PHE A 106 -20.75 -15.45 -35.49
CA PHE A 106 -20.48 -14.01 -35.36
C PHE A 106 -19.53 -13.48 -36.45
N VAL A 107 -18.45 -14.21 -36.75
CA VAL A 107 -17.51 -13.85 -37.84
C VAL A 107 -18.19 -13.93 -39.21
N VAL A 108 -19.04 -14.93 -39.45
CA VAL A 108 -19.83 -15.04 -40.69
C VAL A 108 -20.84 -13.88 -40.81
N LEU A 109 -21.51 -13.49 -39.72
CA LEU A 109 -22.43 -12.35 -39.70
C LEU A 109 -21.72 -11.03 -40.00
N LEU A 110 -20.55 -10.78 -39.40
CA LEU A 110 -19.74 -9.58 -39.71
C LEU A 110 -19.26 -9.57 -41.17
N GLY A 111 -18.98 -10.74 -41.76
CA GLY A 111 -18.58 -10.86 -43.16
C GLY A 111 -19.64 -10.45 -44.19
N ILE A 112 -20.92 -10.34 -43.78
CA ILE A 112 -22.04 -9.98 -44.67
C ILE A 112 -22.27 -8.45 -44.71
N SER A 113 -21.67 -7.68 -43.80
CA SER A 113 -21.84 -6.22 -43.71
C SER A 113 -20.79 -5.40 -44.48
N GLY A 114 -19.96 -6.02 -45.31
CA GLY A 114 -19.00 -5.32 -46.17
C GLY A 114 -19.66 -4.81 -47.47
N PRO A 115 -19.42 -3.56 -47.91
CA PRO A 115 -19.94 -3.06 -49.18
C PRO A 115 -19.28 -3.78 -50.37
N SER A 116 -20.05 -4.60 -51.08
CA SER A 116 -19.58 -5.36 -52.24
C SER A 116 -19.24 -4.44 -53.41
N SER A 117 -17.95 -4.22 -53.65
CA SER A 117 -17.48 -3.48 -54.83
C SER A 117 -17.53 -4.37 -56.07
N GLU A 118 -18.53 -4.14 -56.92
CA GLU A 118 -18.75 -4.84 -58.18
C GLU A 118 -17.66 -4.48 -59.20
N LYS A 119 -16.96 -5.49 -59.75
CA LYS A 119 -16.01 -5.29 -60.87
C LYS A 119 -16.34 -6.15 -62.07
N THR A 120 -17.20 -5.61 -62.92
CA THR A 120 -17.45 -6.04 -64.30
C THR A 120 -16.15 -6.32 -65.07
N THR A 121 -16.09 -7.46 -65.75
CA THR A 121 -15.11 -7.72 -66.82
C THR A 121 -15.87 -8.15 -68.07
N ALA A 122 -16.09 -7.21 -68.99
CA ALA A 122 -16.81 -7.48 -70.22
C ALA A 122 -15.92 -8.29 -71.17
N THR A 123 -16.41 -9.45 -71.62
CA THR A 123 -15.78 -10.21 -72.71
C THR A 123 -16.09 -9.51 -74.03
N ASN A 124 -15.07 -8.97 -74.71
CA ASN A 124 -15.22 -8.58 -76.12
C ASN A 124 -14.80 -9.76 -77.02
N LYS A 125 -15.60 -10.03 -78.05
CA LYS A 125 -15.48 -11.20 -78.93
C LYS A 125 -15.64 -10.73 -80.38
N GLN A 126 -14.53 -10.56 -81.08
CA GLN A 126 -14.53 -10.37 -82.54
C GLN A 126 -14.26 -11.71 -83.23
N VAL A 127 -14.95 -11.95 -84.35
CA VAL A 127 -14.96 -13.22 -85.09
C VAL A 127 -14.84 -12.91 -86.57
N ALA A 128 -14.06 -13.75 -87.28
CA ALA A 128 -14.02 -13.88 -88.74
C ALA A 128 -13.52 -12.64 -89.54
N SER A 129 -13.12 -12.78 -90.82
CA SER A 129 -12.32 -13.82 -91.52
C SER A 129 -12.20 -13.39 -92.98
N ASN A 130 -11.05 -13.59 -93.64
CA ASN A 130 -11.08 -13.92 -95.07
C ASN A 130 -9.80 -14.60 -95.58
N SER A 131 -9.93 -15.16 -96.79
CA SER A 131 -9.14 -16.26 -97.34
C SER A 131 -7.79 -15.89 -98.00
N GLU A 132 -7.13 -16.94 -98.50
CA GLU A 132 -5.81 -16.98 -99.15
C GLU A 132 -5.78 -16.28 -100.53
N GLU A 133 -4.59 -15.81 -100.95
CA GLU A 133 -3.94 -16.35 -102.15
C GLU A 133 -2.42 -16.02 -102.25
N LYS A 134 -1.69 -16.74 -103.12
CA LYS A 134 -0.33 -16.44 -103.62
C LYS A 134 -0.44 -15.62 -104.93
N LYS A 135 0.55 -14.95 -105.53
CA LYS A 135 2.02 -14.74 -105.38
C LYS A 135 2.28 -13.25 -105.83
N ASP A 136 3.44 -12.57 -105.80
CA ASP A 136 4.84 -13.00 -105.79
C ASP A 136 5.86 -11.91 -105.32
N ASP A 137 7.03 -11.86 -105.98
CA ASP A 137 8.09 -10.85 -106.09
C ASP A 137 9.33 -11.00 -105.19
N GLU A 138 10.11 -12.06 -105.45
CA GLU A 138 11.42 -12.31 -104.81
C GLU A 138 12.59 -11.62 -105.54
N LYS A 139 12.68 -10.28 -105.44
CA LYS A 139 14.00 -9.60 -105.42
C LYS A 139 14.02 -8.17 -104.89
N LYS A 140 13.01 -7.34 -105.15
CA LYS A 140 12.98 -5.97 -104.60
C LYS A 140 12.71 -5.95 -103.08
N LYS A 141 11.85 -6.87 -102.61
CA LYS A 141 11.54 -7.07 -101.19
C LYS A 141 12.76 -7.44 -100.33
N GLU A 142 13.82 -8.03 -100.88
CA GLU A 142 14.95 -8.51 -100.06
C GLU A 142 15.86 -7.39 -99.54
N VAL A 143 15.87 -6.22 -100.20
CA VAL A 143 16.63 -5.03 -99.75
C VAL A 143 15.78 -4.22 -98.78
N GLU A 144 14.54 -3.91 -99.15
CA GLU A 144 13.58 -3.20 -98.29
C GLU A 144 13.35 -3.94 -96.96
N LYS A 145 13.33 -5.29 -97.00
CA LYS A 145 13.27 -6.11 -95.78
C LYS A 145 14.53 -6.02 -94.92
N LYS A 146 15.73 -6.01 -95.50
CA LYS A 146 16.97 -5.87 -94.70
C LYS A 146 17.05 -4.50 -94.04
N GLU A 147 16.61 -3.46 -94.72
CA GLU A 147 16.52 -2.11 -94.16
C GLU A 147 15.43 -2.00 -93.08
N SER A 148 14.27 -2.67 -93.24
CA SER A 148 13.24 -2.75 -92.18
C SER A 148 13.67 -3.60 -90.98
N ASP A 149 14.34 -4.71 -91.20
CA ASP A 149 14.80 -5.63 -90.15
C ASP A 149 15.93 -4.99 -89.33
N GLU A 150 16.87 -4.26 -89.97
CA GLU A 150 17.90 -3.48 -89.26
C GLU A 150 17.29 -2.31 -88.48
N LYS A 151 16.31 -1.60 -89.06
CA LYS A 151 15.60 -0.50 -88.39
C LYS A 151 14.82 -1.00 -87.16
N THR A 152 14.10 -2.12 -87.30
CA THR A 152 13.38 -2.76 -86.20
C THR A 152 14.34 -3.22 -85.11
N ARG A 153 15.48 -3.81 -85.47
CA ARG A 153 16.51 -4.23 -84.51
C ARG A 153 17.08 -3.04 -83.73
N LYS A 154 17.43 -1.94 -84.40
CA LYS A 154 17.89 -0.70 -83.73
C LYS A 154 16.82 -0.15 -82.77
N GLN A 155 15.57 -0.14 -83.21
CA GLN A 155 14.44 0.34 -82.41
C GLN A 155 14.20 -0.53 -81.16
N GLN A 156 14.32 -1.86 -81.27
CA GLN A 156 14.29 -2.79 -80.13
C GLN A 156 15.50 -2.64 -79.19
N GLU A 157 16.68 -2.32 -79.73
CA GLU A 157 17.90 -2.09 -78.95
C GLU A 157 17.82 -0.78 -78.15
N ASP A 158 17.25 0.28 -78.73
CA ASP A 158 16.94 1.53 -78.02
C ASP A 158 15.80 1.35 -76.99
N GLU A 159 14.72 0.62 -77.31
CA GLU A 159 13.68 0.26 -76.33
C GLU A 159 14.25 -0.54 -75.14
N LYS A 160 15.12 -1.52 -75.41
CA LYS A 160 15.82 -2.27 -74.33
C LYS A 160 16.61 -1.32 -73.45
N ARG A 161 17.39 -0.40 -74.03
CA ARG A 161 18.22 0.54 -73.26
C ARG A 161 17.36 1.50 -72.43
N GLN A 162 16.22 1.96 -72.94
CA GLN A 162 15.28 2.77 -72.17
C GLN A 162 14.65 1.98 -71.01
N ALA A 163 14.27 0.72 -71.22
CA ALA A 163 13.74 -0.14 -70.16
C ALA A 163 14.80 -0.45 -69.07
N GLU A 164 16.05 -0.66 -69.48
CA GLU A 164 17.19 -0.91 -68.59
C GLU A 164 17.57 0.34 -67.77
N GLU A 165 17.49 1.53 -68.37
CA GLU A 165 17.65 2.82 -67.66
C GLU A 165 16.49 3.12 -66.70
N GLN A 166 15.25 2.79 -67.08
CA GLN A 166 14.08 2.92 -66.20
C GLN A 166 14.14 1.96 -65.01
N ALA A 167 14.58 0.71 -65.22
CA ALA A 167 14.79 -0.26 -64.15
C ALA A 167 15.85 0.23 -63.15
N LEU A 168 16.99 0.75 -63.64
CA LEU A 168 18.04 1.31 -62.78
C LEU A 168 17.53 2.50 -61.96
N LYS A 169 16.74 3.40 -62.56
CA LYS A 169 16.11 4.53 -61.86
C LYS A 169 15.14 4.08 -60.77
N GLN A 170 14.34 3.04 -61.02
CA GLN A 170 13.44 2.46 -60.02
C GLN A 170 14.20 1.77 -58.88
N GLU A 171 15.34 1.13 -59.17
CA GLU A 171 16.20 0.55 -58.13
C GLU A 171 16.83 1.63 -57.25
N ASP A 172 17.31 2.73 -57.84
CA ASP A 172 17.86 3.88 -57.11
C ASP A 172 16.80 4.60 -56.26
N GLU A 173 15.61 4.85 -56.81
CA GLU A 173 14.50 5.46 -56.06
C GLU A 173 14.05 4.58 -54.89
N LYS A 174 13.94 3.25 -55.12
CA LYS A 174 13.66 2.29 -54.04
C LYS A 174 14.76 2.29 -52.98
N ARG A 175 16.04 2.28 -53.38
CA ARG A 175 17.19 2.33 -52.47
C ARG A 175 17.17 3.60 -51.60
N LEU A 176 16.77 4.73 -52.18
CA LEU A 176 16.61 5.99 -51.45
C LEU A 176 15.44 5.92 -50.44
N ALA A 177 14.32 5.30 -50.83
CA ALA A 177 13.16 5.09 -49.96
C ALA A 177 13.47 4.13 -48.80
N ASP A 178 14.16 3.02 -49.06
CA ASP A 178 14.60 2.06 -48.03
C ASP A 178 15.58 2.73 -47.04
N GLU A 179 16.49 3.60 -47.51
CA GLU A 179 17.38 4.38 -46.64
C GLU A 179 16.63 5.42 -45.79
N GLN A 180 15.65 6.13 -46.37
CA GLN A 180 14.79 7.07 -45.63
C GLN A 180 13.95 6.35 -44.58
N ALA A 181 13.34 5.22 -44.92
CA ALA A 181 12.57 4.40 -43.99
C ALA A 181 13.43 3.91 -42.81
N ARG A 182 14.67 3.46 -43.09
CA ARG A 182 15.60 3.04 -42.03
C ARG A 182 16.01 4.20 -41.11
N LYS A 183 16.24 5.40 -41.65
CA LYS A 183 16.55 6.61 -40.85
C LYS A 183 15.37 7.00 -39.96
N GLN A 184 14.14 6.98 -40.49
CA GLN A 184 12.93 7.26 -39.71
C GLN A 184 12.71 6.24 -38.59
N GLN A 185 12.93 4.94 -38.85
CA GLN A 185 12.88 3.90 -37.83
C GLN A 185 13.96 4.09 -36.75
N GLU A 186 15.19 4.40 -37.13
CA GLU A 186 16.29 4.64 -36.19
C GLU A 186 16.01 5.88 -35.31
N GLU A 187 15.44 6.95 -35.88
CA GLU A 187 15.03 8.14 -35.13
C GLU A 187 13.86 7.85 -34.17
N GLN A 188 12.82 7.16 -34.64
CA GLN A 188 11.70 6.73 -33.79
C GLN A 188 12.17 5.84 -32.64
N GLN A 189 13.11 4.91 -32.89
CA GLN A 189 13.68 4.07 -31.84
C GLN A 189 14.50 4.90 -30.84
N ARG A 190 15.36 5.84 -31.30
CA ARG A 190 16.10 6.76 -30.42
C ARG A 190 15.16 7.60 -29.55
N GLN A 191 14.06 8.10 -30.10
CA GLN A 191 13.04 8.84 -29.35
C GLN A 191 12.32 7.95 -28.32
N ALA A 192 11.99 6.71 -28.67
CA ALA A 192 11.36 5.74 -27.77
C ALA A 192 12.30 5.34 -26.61
N ASP A 193 13.58 5.06 -26.91
CA ASP A 193 14.61 4.73 -25.92
C ASP A 193 14.87 5.92 -24.96
N GLU A 194 14.88 7.16 -25.48
CA GLU A 194 15.01 8.35 -24.65
C GLU A 194 13.78 8.57 -23.75
N GLN A 195 12.57 8.35 -24.26
CA GLN A 195 11.33 8.41 -23.46
C GLN A 195 11.31 7.33 -22.38
N ALA A 196 11.65 6.08 -22.72
CA ALA A 196 11.73 4.97 -21.78
C ALA A 196 12.75 5.25 -20.66
N ARG A 197 13.94 5.75 -21.02
CA ARG A 197 14.98 6.17 -20.06
C ARG A 197 14.49 7.31 -19.16
N LYS A 198 13.80 8.33 -19.70
CA LYS A 198 13.24 9.44 -18.91
C LYS A 198 12.18 8.95 -17.92
N GLN A 199 11.26 8.08 -18.36
CA GLN A 199 10.26 7.46 -17.48
C GLN A 199 10.90 6.60 -16.40
N GLN A 200 11.93 5.81 -16.73
CA GLN A 200 12.66 4.99 -15.76
C GLN A 200 13.41 5.85 -14.73
N GLU A 201 14.04 6.95 -15.15
CA GLU A 201 14.72 7.87 -14.25
C GLU A 201 13.72 8.59 -13.33
N GLU A 202 12.55 9.00 -13.83
CA GLU A 202 11.51 9.61 -13.01
C GLU A 202 10.89 8.62 -12.02
N GLN A 203 10.55 7.39 -12.45
CA GLN A 203 10.10 6.34 -11.55
C GLN A 203 11.13 6.05 -10.46
N LYS A 204 12.43 6.03 -10.80
CA LYS A 204 13.49 5.88 -9.80
C LYS A 204 13.54 7.06 -8.83
N ARG A 205 13.49 8.31 -9.31
CA ARG A 205 13.44 9.51 -8.46
C ARG A 205 12.24 9.48 -7.50
N GLN A 206 11.06 9.09 -7.98
CA GLN A 206 9.86 8.95 -7.16
C GLN A 206 10.01 7.84 -6.11
N ALA A 207 10.62 6.69 -6.46
CA ALA A 207 10.90 5.60 -5.52
C ALA A 207 11.95 5.99 -4.46
N ASP A 208 13.05 6.63 -4.87
CA ASP A 208 14.10 7.14 -3.98
C ASP A 208 13.54 8.20 -3.01
N GLU A 209 12.63 9.07 -3.47
CA GLU A 209 11.94 10.06 -2.63
C GLU A 209 10.94 9.42 -1.65
N GLN A 210 10.16 8.43 -2.09
CA GLN A 210 9.25 7.68 -1.21
C GLN A 210 10.02 6.90 -0.14
N ALA A 211 11.11 6.23 -0.51
CA ALA A 211 11.97 5.51 0.43
C ALA A 211 12.58 6.47 1.47
N ARG A 212 13.09 7.63 1.03
CA ARG A 212 13.59 8.68 1.94
C ARG A 212 12.50 9.19 2.88
N LYS A 213 11.29 9.45 2.39
CA LYS A 213 10.15 9.90 3.24
C LYS A 213 9.77 8.86 4.29
N GLN A 214 9.68 7.58 3.91
CA GLN A 214 9.43 6.48 4.84
C GLN A 214 10.55 6.33 5.88
N GLN A 215 11.81 6.45 5.47
CA GLN A 215 12.96 6.39 6.38
C GLN A 215 12.99 7.57 7.36
N GLU A 216 12.66 8.78 6.90
CA GLU A 216 12.58 9.96 7.77
C GLU A 216 11.41 9.85 8.77
N GLU A 217 10.26 9.33 8.35
CA GLU A 217 9.12 9.11 9.24
C GLU A 217 9.39 7.99 10.27
N GLN A 218 9.97 6.86 9.84
CA GLN A 218 10.43 5.81 10.76
C GLN A 218 11.43 6.34 11.78
N LYS A 219 12.38 7.20 11.35
CA LYS A 219 13.33 7.83 12.28
C LYS A 219 12.60 8.76 13.26
N ARG A 220 11.68 9.61 12.81
CA ARG A 220 10.87 10.48 13.68
C ARG A 220 10.08 9.66 14.71
N GLN A 221 9.45 8.57 14.30
CA GLN A 221 8.72 7.67 15.20
C GLN A 221 9.66 6.98 16.22
N ALA A 222 10.85 6.56 15.81
CA ALA A 222 11.85 5.97 16.70
C ALA A 222 12.42 6.99 17.70
N ASP A 223 12.77 8.20 17.24
CA ASP A 223 13.25 9.31 18.08
C ASP A 223 12.15 9.72 19.11
N GLU A 224 10.88 9.75 18.71
CA GLU A 224 9.74 10.03 19.61
C GLU A 224 9.49 8.91 20.63
N GLN A 225 9.58 7.63 20.22
CA GLN A 225 9.48 6.49 21.14
C GLN A 225 10.63 6.48 22.14
N ALA A 226 11.86 6.69 21.69
CA ALA A 226 13.04 6.78 22.56
C ALA A 226 12.90 7.93 23.58
N ARG A 227 12.42 9.10 23.14
CA ARG A 227 12.15 10.23 24.04
C ARG A 227 11.07 9.90 25.07
N LYS A 228 9.97 9.26 24.68
CA LYS A 228 8.90 8.83 25.61
C LYS A 228 9.42 7.83 26.64
N GLN A 229 10.21 6.84 26.20
CA GLN A 229 10.86 5.87 27.10
C GLN A 229 11.83 6.53 28.09
N GLN A 230 12.65 7.48 27.63
CA GLN A 230 13.54 8.25 28.52
C GLN A 230 12.77 9.12 29.52
N GLU A 231 11.69 9.78 29.09
CA GLU A 231 10.85 10.59 29.98
C GLU A 231 10.13 9.72 31.02
N GLU A 232 9.64 8.54 30.64
CA GLU A 232 8.99 7.61 31.56
C GLU A 232 9.99 6.95 32.52
N GLN A 233 11.17 6.52 32.05
CA GLN A 233 12.27 6.07 32.91
C GLN A 233 12.68 7.15 33.92
N LYS A 234 12.78 8.42 33.49
CA LYS A 234 13.06 9.52 34.41
C LYS A 234 11.94 9.72 35.44
N ARG A 235 10.67 9.71 35.03
CA ARG A 235 9.52 9.79 35.94
C ARG A 235 9.54 8.66 36.98
N GLN A 236 9.82 7.42 36.56
CA GLN A 236 9.94 6.27 37.44
C GLN A 236 11.13 6.40 38.42
N ALA A 237 12.28 6.91 37.95
CA ALA A 237 13.45 7.16 38.80
C ALA A 237 13.21 8.30 39.82
N ASP A 238 12.60 9.42 39.39
CA ASP A 238 12.22 10.55 40.24
C ASP A 238 11.19 10.08 41.32
N GLU A 239 10.24 9.22 40.95
CA GLU A 239 9.26 8.65 41.89
C GLU A 239 9.91 7.65 42.88
N GLN A 240 10.81 6.78 42.42
CA GLN A 240 11.56 5.87 43.28
C GLN A 240 12.45 6.63 44.27
N ALA A 241 13.18 7.66 43.80
CA ALA A 241 14.01 8.52 44.66
C ALA A 241 13.15 9.23 45.73
N ARG A 242 11.98 9.77 45.35
CA ARG A 242 11.04 10.38 46.30
C ARG A 242 10.53 9.37 47.33
N LYS A 243 10.17 8.15 46.92
CA LYS A 243 9.74 7.08 47.84
C LYS A 243 10.85 6.70 48.84
N GLN A 244 12.09 6.55 48.36
CA GLN A 244 13.25 6.28 49.21
C GLN A 244 13.53 7.41 50.20
N GLN A 245 13.43 8.68 49.78
CA GLN A 245 13.58 9.84 50.67
C GLN A 245 12.46 9.90 51.73
N GLU A 246 11.21 9.61 51.36
CA GLU A 246 10.10 9.58 52.30
C GLU A 246 10.26 8.44 53.32
N GLU A 247 10.71 7.26 52.89
CA GLU A 247 10.96 6.13 53.78
C GLU A 247 12.17 6.37 54.70
N GLN A 248 13.28 6.91 54.19
CA GLN A 248 14.41 7.34 55.01
C GLN A 248 13.99 8.37 56.07
N LYS A 249 13.13 9.34 55.70
CA LYS A 249 12.59 10.30 56.66
C LYS A 249 11.73 9.60 57.73
N ARG A 250 10.82 8.69 57.35
CA ARG A 250 10.00 7.92 58.29
C ARG A 250 10.86 7.11 59.27
N GLN A 251 11.92 6.47 58.78
CA GLN A 251 12.87 5.72 59.62
C GLN A 251 13.64 6.64 60.58
N ALA A 252 14.07 7.83 60.13
CA ALA A 252 14.73 8.82 60.99
C ALA A 252 13.78 9.41 62.05
N ASP A 253 12.54 9.75 61.66
CA ASP A 253 11.50 10.23 62.58
C ASP A 253 11.17 9.15 63.64
N GLU A 254 11.12 7.86 63.26
CA GLU A 254 10.91 6.74 64.20
C GLU A 254 12.10 6.53 65.14
N GLN A 255 13.35 6.59 64.63
CA GLN A 255 14.56 6.49 65.45
C GLN A 255 14.65 7.64 66.47
N ALA A 256 14.38 8.88 66.05
CA ALA A 256 14.34 10.03 66.94
C ALA A 256 13.28 9.88 68.04
N ARG A 257 12.09 9.37 67.68
CA ARG A 257 11.01 9.11 68.65
C ARG A 257 11.38 8.02 69.67
N LYS A 258 12.06 6.95 69.26
CA LYS A 258 12.58 5.92 70.19
C LYS A 258 13.64 6.49 71.14
N GLN A 259 14.58 7.28 70.64
CA GLN A 259 15.59 7.94 71.47
C GLN A 259 14.96 8.90 72.51
N GLN A 260 13.88 9.59 72.16
CA GLN A 260 13.12 10.42 73.10
C GLN A 260 12.41 9.56 74.18
N GLU A 261 11.79 8.44 73.80
CA GLU A 261 11.16 7.51 74.76
C GLU A 261 12.17 6.90 75.74
N ASP A 262 13.35 6.50 75.25
CA ASP A 262 14.44 5.98 76.09
C ASP A 262 14.99 7.05 77.05
N GLN A 263 15.20 8.29 76.58
CA GLN A 263 15.61 9.40 77.45
C GLN A 263 14.55 9.71 78.51
N GLN A 264 13.26 9.69 78.13
CA GLN A 264 12.16 9.91 79.07
C GLN A 264 12.07 8.78 80.11
N LYS A 265 12.29 7.51 79.72
CA LYS A 265 12.42 6.38 80.66
C LYS A 265 13.57 6.56 81.65
N VAL A 266 14.75 7.02 81.20
CA VAL A 266 15.90 7.28 82.09
C VAL A 266 15.59 8.40 83.07
N GLN A 267 15.00 9.51 82.62
CA GLN A 267 14.59 10.60 83.51
C GLN A 267 13.50 10.17 84.51
N GLN A 268 12.57 9.30 84.10
CA GLN A 268 11.53 8.77 84.96
C GLN A 268 12.06 7.76 85.99
N ALA A 269 13.13 7.01 85.65
CA ALA A 269 13.85 6.16 86.59
C ALA A 269 14.66 6.99 87.61
N GLN A 270 15.28 8.10 87.19
CA GLN A 270 16.01 9.02 88.07
C GLN A 270 15.10 9.89 88.97
N THR A 271 13.80 9.96 88.69
CA THR A 271 12.82 10.70 89.49
C THR A 271 11.96 9.81 90.40
N GLN A 272 12.26 8.51 90.51
CA GLN A 272 11.92 7.79 91.74
C GLN A 272 12.65 8.46 92.91
N PRO A 273 11.96 8.94 93.95
CA PRO A 273 12.63 9.53 95.10
C PRO A 273 13.47 8.45 95.78
N ALA A 274 14.79 8.63 95.79
CA ALA A 274 15.66 7.89 96.69
C ALA A 274 15.13 8.10 98.10
N ALA A 275 14.61 7.04 98.72
CA ALA A 275 13.91 7.11 100.00
C ALA A 275 14.89 7.61 101.07
N SER A 276 14.81 8.90 101.40
CA SER A 276 15.64 9.53 102.43
C SER A 276 15.47 8.75 103.74
N ASN A 277 16.59 8.38 104.36
CA ASN A 277 16.61 7.51 105.54
C ASN A 277 16.05 8.24 106.79
N ASN A 278 14.72 8.36 106.85
CA ASN A 278 13.97 8.70 108.06
C ASN A 278 13.95 7.49 109.02
N SER A 279 15.10 7.17 109.60
CA SER A 279 15.26 6.09 110.58
C SER A 279 16.18 6.53 111.73
N ASN A 280 15.63 6.53 112.95
CA ASN A 280 16.33 6.71 114.23
C ASN A 280 17.18 7.98 114.41
N VAL A 281 16.61 9.15 114.11
CA VAL A 281 16.86 10.31 114.99
C VAL A 281 16.10 10.06 116.30
N THR A 282 16.74 10.25 117.46
CA THR A 282 16.10 10.06 118.77
C THR A 282 16.78 10.97 119.80
N TYR A 283 16.00 11.89 120.38
CA TYR A 283 16.48 12.82 121.40
C TYR A 283 16.16 12.28 122.81
N LYS A 284 17.09 12.48 123.76
CA LYS A 284 16.97 12.03 125.16
C LYS A 284 16.16 12.99 126.01
N ASN A 285 16.14 14.28 125.68
CA ASN A 285 15.41 15.33 126.38
C ASN A 285 15.22 16.57 125.49
N CYS A 286 14.37 17.50 125.93
CA CYS A 286 14.09 18.74 125.20
C CYS A 286 15.26 19.73 125.07
N THR A 287 16.28 19.63 125.93
CA THR A 287 17.50 20.44 125.78
C THR A 287 18.28 20.01 124.53
N GLU A 288 18.33 18.72 124.24
CA GLU A 288 18.94 18.18 123.00
C GLU A 288 18.17 18.63 121.75
N VAL A 289 16.83 18.61 121.79
CA VAL A 289 15.95 19.12 120.72
C VAL A 289 16.15 20.61 120.47
N LYS A 290 16.22 21.42 121.54
CA LYS A 290 16.47 22.87 121.47
C LYS A 290 17.87 23.19 120.96
N ASN A 291 18.90 22.50 121.45
CA ASN A 291 20.28 22.66 120.98
C ASN A 291 20.47 22.26 119.51
N ALA A 292 19.69 21.29 119.01
CA ALA A 292 19.65 20.92 117.60
C ALA A 292 18.87 21.91 116.71
N GLY A 293 18.23 22.94 117.29
CA GLY A 293 17.38 23.89 116.57
C GLY A 293 16.11 23.24 116.01
N LYS A 294 15.56 22.22 116.71
CA LYS A 294 14.39 21.42 116.27
C LYS A 294 13.18 21.53 117.19
N ALA A 295 13.18 22.51 118.11
CA ALA A 295 12.02 22.82 118.95
C ALA A 295 11.24 24.01 118.35
N PRO A 296 9.89 24.01 118.38
CA PRO A 296 9.02 22.90 118.77
C PRO A 296 9.08 21.73 117.78
N LEU A 297 8.90 20.51 118.30
CA LEU A 297 9.06 19.25 117.57
C LEU A 297 7.71 18.55 117.43
N TYR A 298 7.19 18.45 116.20
CA TYR A 298 5.82 18.00 115.94
C TYR A 298 5.72 16.48 115.74
N ARG A 299 4.54 15.91 115.99
CA ARG A 299 4.28 14.44 115.93
C ARG A 299 4.77 13.72 114.66
N ASP A 300 4.72 14.38 113.51
CA ASP A 300 5.13 13.81 112.21
C ASP A 300 6.62 14.05 111.87
N GLN A 301 7.41 14.64 112.77
CA GLN A 301 8.83 14.95 112.55
C GLN A 301 9.77 13.86 113.10
N PRO A 302 10.89 13.57 112.41
CA PRO A 302 11.83 12.53 112.84
C PRO A 302 12.46 12.88 114.20
N GLY A 303 12.27 11.96 115.15
CA GLY A 303 12.72 12.09 116.54
C GLY A 303 11.68 12.61 117.53
N TYR A 304 10.44 12.92 117.11
CA TYR A 304 9.35 13.11 118.06
C TYR A 304 9.12 11.85 118.91
N SER A 305 8.79 12.04 120.18
CA SER A 305 8.42 10.98 121.10
C SER A 305 7.48 11.51 122.16
N SER A 306 6.48 10.72 122.57
CA SER A 306 5.60 11.03 123.71
C SER A 306 6.31 11.09 125.06
N LYS A 307 7.63 10.87 125.11
CA LYS A 307 8.48 11.15 126.28
C LYS A 307 9.01 12.60 126.34
N LEU A 308 8.93 13.33 125.22
CA LEU A 308 9.37 14.72 125.05
C LEU A 308 8.16 15.69 125.02
N ASP A 309 6.99 15.16 124.71
CA ASP A 309 5.68 15.80 124.77
C ASP A 309 5.04 15.46 126.13
N ARG A 310 5.12 16.39 127.10
CA ARG A 310 4.65 16.17 128.48
C ARG A 310 3.15 16.44 128.65
N ASP A 311 2.61 17.26 127.76
CA ASP A 311 1.25 17.76 127.74
C ASP A 311 0.33 16.80 126.94
N GLY A 312 0.90 16.11 125.94
CA GLY A 312 0.26 15.10 125.09
C GLY A 312 -0.36 15.65 123.80
N ASP A 313 -0.22 16.95 123.54
CA ASP A 313 -0.94 17.69 122.51
C ASP A 313 -0.42 17.45 121.07
N GLY A 314 0.78 16.88 120.91
CA GLY A 314 1.45 16.66 119.64
C GLY A 314 2.65 17.58 119.36
N VAL A 315 2.99 18.49 120.29
CA VAL A 315 4.03 19.51 120.15
C VAL A 315 5.08 19.35 121.26
N ALA A 316 6.08 18.51 121.02
CA ALA A 316 7.15 18.30 122.00
C ALA A 316 8.04 19.55 122.14
N CYS A 317 8.47 19.83 123.38
CA CYS A 317 9.52 20.79 123.71
C CYS A 317 9.26 22.28 123.38
N GLU A 318 7.99 22.70 123.26
CA GLU A 318 7.63 24.11 123.01
C GLU A 318 7.97 25.08 124.15
N LYS A 319 7.94 24.61 125.41
CA LYS A 319 8.23 25.39 126.63
C LYS A 319 9.71 25.30 127.00
#